data_AF-A0A9D0Q4D8-F1
#
_entry.id   AF-A0A9D0Q4D8-F1
#
_cell.length_a   1.000
_cell.length_b   1.000
_cell.length_c   1.000
_cell.angle_alpha   90.00
_cell.angle_beta   90.00
_cell.angle_gamma   90.00
#
_symmetry.space_group_name_H-M   'P 1'
#
loop_
_entity.id
_entity.type
_entity.pdbx_description
1 polymer ?
#
loop_
_entity_poly.entity_id
_entity_poly.type
_entity_poly.pdbx_seq_one_letter_code
_entity_poly.pdbx_strand_id
1 'polypeptide(L)'
;MHLAISANKDYQQRAIQLANNYQLPLLANYPTVKPDFLLHYDETGLSLSSAKQNRSEKPLHIDFLAGKSRHRRLYGGGKGQQLAKAIGLHKIKQPHVIDATAGLAKDAFVLATLGCTVTLIERTTPIYLLLNDALERVQQSNDEHVKQISSRMTLLHHNSQ
;
A
#
# COMPACT_ATOMS: atom_id res chain seq x y z
N MET A 1 -3.16 -19.35 4.56
CA MET A 1 -4.04 -18.27 4.07
C MET A 1 -4.32 -18.53 2.61
N HIS A 2 -5.56 -18.85 2.23
CA HIS A 2 -5.92 -19.00 0.82
C HIS A 2 -6.26 -17.63 0.23
N LEU A 3 -5.41 -17.14 -0.67
CA LEU A 3 -5.56 -15.86 -1.36
C LEU A 3 -5.83 -16.13 -2.84
N ALA A 4 -6.78 -15.41 -3.44
CA ALA A 4 -7.02 -15.45 -4.88
C ALA A 4 -7.11 -14.05 -5.47
N ILE A 5 -6.98 -13.95 -6.78
CA ILE A 5 -7.08 -12.69 -7.54
C ILE A 5 -8.33 -12.72 -8.43
N SER A 6 -8.96 -11.57 -8.57
CA SER A 6 -10.03 -11.28 -9.51
C SER A 6 -9.90 -9.86 -10.04
N ALA A 7 -10.65 -9.52 -11.09
CA ALA A 7 -10.66 -8.17 -11.64
C ALA A 7 -11.96 -7.86 -12.37
N ASN A 8 -12.24 -6.57 -12.54
CA ASN A 8 -13.16 -6.09 -13.57
C ASN A 8 -12.64 -6.41 -14.98
N LYS A 9 -13.53 -6.37 -15.97
CA LYS A 9 -13.23 -6.78 -17.36
C LYS A 9 -12.01 -6.05 -17.94
N ASP A 10 -11.89 -4.76 -17.68
CA ASP A 10 -10.82 -3.92 -18.23
C ASP A 10 -9.46 -4.14 -17.54
N TYR A 11 -9.44 -4.84 -16.40
CA TYR A 11 -8.25 -5.06 -15.58
C TYR A 11 -7.76 -6.51 -15.57
N GLN A 12 -8.32 -7.38 -16.42
CA GLN A 12 -7.96 -8.80 -16.49
C GLN A 12 -6.47 -9.03 -16.78
N GLN A 13 -5.88 -8.25 -17.69
CA GLN A 13 -4.45 -8.37 -18.03
C GLN A 13 -3.55 -8.09 -16.82
N ARG A 14 -3.86 -7.04 -16.03
CA ARG A 14 -3.12 -6.74 -14.79
C ARG A 14 -3.28 -7.85 -13.75
N ALA A 15 -4.48 -8.40 -13.59
CA ALA A 15 -4.72 -9.52 -12.69
C ALA A 15 -3.98 -10.81 -13.09
N ILE A 16 -3.92 -11.12 -14.39
CA ILE A 16 -3.14 -12.26 -14.92
C ILE A 16 -1.65 -12.08 -14.63
N GLN A 17 -1.11 -10.89 -14.90
CA GLN A 17 0.30 -10.58 -14.61
C GLN A 17 0.60 -10.72 -13.11
N LEU A 18 -0.26 -10.17 -12.25
CA LEU A 18 -0.12 -10.28 -10.80
C LEU A 18 -0.18 -11.74 -10.33
N ALA A 19 -1.14 -12.51 -10.85
CA ALA A 19 -1.29 -13.94 -10.55
C ALA A 19 -0.04 -14.73 -10.91
N ASN A 20 0.54 -14.48 -12.09
CA ASN A 20 1.76 -15.16 -12.53
C ASN A 20 2.98 -14.76 -11.69
N ASN A 21 3.17 -13.46 -11.43
CA ASN A 21 4.34 -12.95 -10.71
C ASN A 21 4.41 -13.46 -9.26
N TYR A 22 3.25 -13.65 -8.62
CA TYR A 22 3.15 -14.06 -7.22
C TYR A 22 2.61 -15.48 -7.04
N GLN A 23 2.43 -16.23 -8.13
CA GLN A 23 1.93 -17.62 -8.14
C GLN A 23 0.60 -17.77 -7.38
N LEU A 24 -0.31 -16.80 -7.58
CA LEU A 24 -1.61 -16.76 -6.93
C LEU A 24 -2.72 -17.24 -7.89
N PRO A 25 -3.75 -17.95 -7.39
CA PRO A 25 -4.85 -18.41 -8.24
C PRO A 25 -5.71 -17.25 -8.74
N LEU A 26 -5.98 -17.23 -10.04
CA LEU A 26 -6.95 -16.33 -10.67
C LEU A 26 -8.34 -16.99 -10.64
N LEU A 27 -9.32 -16.36 -9.98
CA LEU A 27 -10.66 -16.96 -9.80
C LEU A 27 -11.37 -17.27 -11.11
N ALA A 28 -11.13 -16.51 -12.18
CA ALA A 28 -11.70 -16.79 -13.50
C ALA A 28 -11.34 -18.19 -14.03
N ASN A 29 -10.16 -18.71 -13.66
CA ASN A 29 -9.70 -20.03 -14.07
C ASN A 29 -10.13 -21.13 -13.09
N TYR A 30 -10.55 -20.75 -11.88
CA TYR A 30 -10.86 -21.68 -10.79
C TYR A 30 -12.14 -21.24 -10.03
N PRO A 31 -13.31 -21.25 -10.69
CA PRO A 31 -14.55 -20.69 -10.14
C PRO A 31 -15.07 -21.45 -8.91
N THR A 32 -14.60 -22.67 -8.68
CA THR A 32 -14.97 -23.52 -7.53
C THR A 32 -14.12 -23.26 -6.29
N VAL A 33 -13.00 -22.53 -6.43
CA VAL A 33 -12.13 -22.20 -5.29
C VAL A 33 -12.83 -21.19 -4.39
N LYS A 34 -12.85 -21.49 -3.08
CA LYS A 34 -13.33 -20.59 -2.04
C LYS A 34 -12.14 -20.05 -1.26
N PRO A 35 -11.55 -18.91 -1.67
CA PRO A 35 -10.42 -18.34 -0.95
C PRO A 35 -10.87 -17.81 0.41
N ASP A 36 -9.93 -17.62 1.35
CA ASP A 36 -10.18 -16.87 2.58
C ASP A 36 -10.21 -15.37 2.31
N PHE A 37 -9.35 -14.91 1.39
CA PHE A 37 -9.19 -13.52 1.00
C PHE A 37 -9.16 -13.37 -0.52
N LEU A 38 -9.73 -12.27 -1.01
CA LEU A 38 -9.77 -11.93 -2.41
C LEU A 38 -9.07 -10.60 -2.66
N LEU A 39 -8.07 -10.62 -3.53
CA LEU A 39 -7.54 -9.44 -4.19
C LEU A 39 -8.40 -9.13 -5.42
N HIS A 40 -8.88 -7.91 -5.53
CA HIS A 40 -9.72 -7.47 -6.64
C HIS A 40 -9.13 -6.22 -7.29
N TYR A 41 -8.94 -6.27 -8.61
CA TYR A 41 -8.55 -5.12 -9.42
C TYR A 41 -9.76 -4.44 -10.06
N ASP A 42 -9.89 -3.15 -9.83
CA ASP A 42 -10.87 -2.29 -10.48
C ASP A 42 -10.24 -0.94 -10.89
N GLU A 43 -11.06 0.03 -11.28
CA GLU A 43 -10.64 1.36 -11.68
C GLU A 43 -9.94 2.19 -10.61
N THR A 44 -10.14 1.84 -9.33
CA THR A 44 -9.50 2.49 -8.20
C THR A 44 -8.15 1.85 -7.85
N GLY A 45 -7.89 0.64 -8.34
CA GLY A 45 -6.66 -0.11 -8.13
C GLY A 45 -6.92 -1.46 -7.47
N LEU A 46 -5.92 -1.94 -6.72
CA LEU A 46 -6.01 -3.22 -6.02
C LEU A 46 -6.69 -3.05 -4.66
N SER A 47 -7.63 -3.93 -4.33
CA SER A 47 -8.26 -3.99 -3.01
C SER A 47 -8.26 -5.41 -2.45
N LEU A 48 -8.30 -5.55 -1.12
CA LEU A 48 -8.36 -6.82 -0.40
C LEU A 48 -9.69 -6.93 0.34
N SER A 49 -10.37 -8.06 0.19
CA SER A 49 -11.59 -8.37 0.94
C SER A 49 -11.51 -9.76 1.56
N SER A 50 -12.19 -9.94 2.70
CA SER A 50 -12.38 -11.27 3.30
C SER A 50 -13.57 -11.95 2.62
N ALA A 51 -13.37 -13.17 2.14
CA ALA A 51 -14.45 -13.95 1.54
C ALA A 51 -15.41 -14.56 2.58
N LYS A 52 -15.03 -14.52 3.87
CA LYS A 52 -15.81 -15.07 5.00
C LYS A 52 -16.66 -14.02 5.72
N GLN A 53 -16.38 -12.73 5.53
CA GLN A 53 -17.12 -11.65 6.18
C GLN A 53 -18.27 -11.15 5.29
N ASN A 54 -19.29 -10.56 5.93
CA ASN A 54 -20.45 -10.00 5.25
C ASN A 54 -20.02 -8.96 4.20
N ARG A 55 -20.67 -8.94 3.04
CA ARG A 55 -20.46 -7.99 1.92
C ARG A 55 -20.59 -6.50 2.29
N SER A 56 -20.97 -6.18 3.53
CA SER A 56 -21.12 -4.83 4.06
C SER A 56 -19.82 -4.18 4.53
N GLU A 57 -18.74 -4.94 4.77
CA GLU A 57 -17.44 -4.35 5.11
C GLU A 57 -16.72 -3.84 3.85
N LYS A 58 -16.18 -2.63 3.94
CA LYS A 58 -15.45 -2.02 2.82
C LYS A 58 -14.14 -2.77 2.58
N PRO A 59 -13.80 -3.10 1.32
CA PRO A 59 -12.50 -3.66 0.99
C PRO A 59 -11.36 -2.78 1.50
N LEU A 60 -10.28 -3.42 1.98
CA LEU A 60 -9.06 -2.73 2.32
C LEU A 60 -8.37 -2.27 1.04
N HIS A 61 -8.18 -0.96 0.94
CA HIS A 61 -7.51 -0.31 -0.17
C HIS A 61 -6.52 0.72 0.38
N ILE A 62 -5.32 0.77 -0.20
CA ILE A 62 -4.29 1.74 0.17
C ILE A 62 -4.27 2.83 -0.89
N ASP A 63 -4.51 4.08 -0.50
CA ASP A 63 -4.52 5.20 -1.43
C ASP A 63 -3.75 6.40 -0.86
N PHE A 64 -2.65 6.75 -1.52
CA PHE A 64 -1.86 7.94 -1.18
C PHE A 64 -2.36 9.21 -1.87
N LEU A 65 -3.15 9.08 -2.93
CA LEU A 65 -3.74 10.17 -3.72
C LEU A 65 -5.03 10.69 -3.07
N ALA A 66 -5.86 9.81 -2.50
CA ALA A 66 -7.14 10.21 -1.89
C ALA A 66 -7.06 10.74 -0.43
N GLY A 67 -8.01 11.64 -0.12
CA GLY A 67 -8.58 11.86 1.21
C GLY A 67 -7.62 12.06 2.40
N LYS A 68 -7.79 11.26 3.46
CA LYS A 68 -7.17 11.44 4.81
C LYS A 68 -5.64 11.58 4.81
N SER A 69 -4.96 11.02 3.81
CA SER A 69 -3.52 11.20 3.59
C SER A 69 -3.21 12.67 3.27
N ARG A 70 -4.02 13.33 2.44
CA ARG A 70 -3.96 14.78 2.15
C ARG A 70 -4.26 15.65 3.37
N HIS A 71 -5.25 15.28 4.19
CA HIS A 71 -5.56 16.04 5.41
C HIS A 71 -4.47 15.90 6.49
N ARG A 72 -3.87 14.71 6.65
CA ARG A 72 -2.73 14.52 7.58
C ARG A 72 -1.45 15.20 7.06
N ARG A 73 -1.23 15.21 5.74
CA ARG A 73 -0.16 15.98 5.06
C ARG A 73 -0.29 17.49 5.34
N LEU A 74 -1.50 18.04 5.23
CA LEU A 74 -1.74 19.49 5.32
C LEU A 74 -1.98 20.00 6.75
N TYR A 75 -2.58 19.20 7.63
CA TYR A 75 -3.10 19.64 8.95
C TYR A 75 -2.71 18.75 10.13
N GLY A 76 -1.82 17.75 9.95
CA GLY A 76 -1.47 16.79 11.00
C GLY A 76 -0.50 17.29 12.07
N GLY A 77 0.01 18.54 11.99
CA GLY A 77 0.94 19.10 12.98
C GLY A 77 2.44 19.02 12.63
N GLY A 78 2.79 18.61 11.41
CA GLY A 78 4.17 18.66 10.88
C GLY A 78 5.23 18.01 11.79
N LYS A 79 6.37 18.68 11.98
CA LYS A 79 7.45 18.24 12.88
C LYS A 79 7.09 18.26 14.37
N GLY A 80 5.92 18.81 14.73
CA GLY A 80 5.40 18.84 16.11
C GLY A 80 4.74 17.54 16.55
N GLN A 81 4.46 16.61 15.62
CA GLN A 81 3.87 15.31 15.91
C GLN A 81 4.76 14.44 16.81
N GLN A 82 4.15 13.60 17.65
CA GLN A 82 4.88 12.67 18.52
C GLN A 82 5.80 11.75 17.71
N LEU A 83 5.38 11.31 16.52
CA LEU A 83 6.20 10.51 15.61
C LEU A 83 7.48 11.26 15.18
N ALA A 84 7.36 12.52 14.74
CA ALA A 84 8.50 13.35 14.33
C ALA A 84 9.48 13.63 15.48
N LYS A 85 8.95 13.80 16.70
CA LYS A 85 9.76 13.96 17.92
C LYS A 85 10.49 12.66 18.27
N ALA A 86 9.80 11.53 18.22
CA ALA A 86 10.34 10.21 18.56
C ALA A 86 11.54 9.84 17.68
N ILE A 87 11.51 10.18 16.40
CA ILE A 87 12.62 9.90 15.47
C ILE A 87 13.66 11.05 15.39
N GLY A 88 13.52 12.10 16.19
CA GLY A 88 14.55 13.14 16.31
C GLY A 88 14.65 14.14 15.16
N LEU A 89 13.56 14.41 14.41
CA LEU A 89 13.58 15.35 13.25
C LEU A 89 13.90 16.81 13.59
N HIS A 90 13.99 17.16 14.87
CA HIS A 90 14.48 18.45 15.35
C HIS A 90 16.02 18.51 15.41
N LYS A 91 16.70 17.36 15.42
CA LYS A 91 18.18 17.23 15.48
C LYS A 91 18.77 16.75 14.16
N ILE A 92 18.10 15.81 13.49
CA ILE A 92 18.60 15.18 12.27
C ILE A 92 17.77 15.66 11.08
N LYS A 93 18.45 16.24 10.08
CA LYS A 93 17.81 16.66 8.82
C LYS A 93 17.72 15.45 7.90
N GLN A 94 16.50 15.18 7.38
CA GLN A 94 16.24 14.16 6.35
C GLN A 94 16.85 12.78 6.65
N PRO A 95 16.57 12.17 7.82
CA PRO A 95 17.10 10.86 8.16
C PRO A 95 16.59 9.79 7.18
N HIS A 96 17.35 8.70 7.09
CA HIS A 96 16.87 7.44 6.52
C HIS A 96 16.27 6.59 7.64
N VAL A 97 15.01 6.19 7.47
CA VAL A 97 14.24 5.39 8.42
C VAL A 97 13.93 4.03 7.81
N ILE A 98 14.06 2.98 8.60
CA ILE A 98 13.60 1.63 8.24
C ILE A 98 12.30 1.38 8.99
N ASP A 99 11.19 1.25 8.25
CA ASP A 99 9.91 0.79 8.77
C ASP A 99 9.82 -0.73 8.57
N ALA A 100 10.17 -1.48 9.60
CA ALA A 100 10.19 -2.94 9.59
C ALA A 100 8.78 -3.57 9.67
N THR A 101 7.74 -2.75 9.79
CA THR A 101 6.33 -3.14 9.97
C THR A 101 5.42 -2.26 9.11
N ALA A 102 5.75 -2.17 7.81
CA ALA A 102 5.16 -1.18 6.91
C ALA A 102 3.64 -1.11 6.97
N GLY A 103 2.95 -2.26 7.00
CA GLY A 103 1.51 -2.31 7.14
C GLY A 103 0.80 -1.49 6.06
N LEU A 104 0.02 -0.49 6.46
CA LEU A 104 -0.65 0.41 5.51
C LEU A 104 0.17 1.65 5.12
N ALA A 105 1.45 1.69 5.53
CA ALA A 105 2.42 2.76 5.29
C ALA A 105 1.97 4.17 5.71
N LYS A 106 1.02 4.27 6.64
CA LYS A 106 0.49 5.58 7.09
C LYS A 106 1.58 6.42 7.75
N ASP A 107 2.38 5.81 8.61
CA ASP A 107 3.44 6.51 9.34
C ASP A 107 4.67 6.71 8.45
N ALA A 108 5.08 5.70 7.68
CA ALA A 108 6.10 5.83 6.64
C ALA A 108 5.81 7.00 5.67
N PHE A 109 4.57 7.12 5.22
CA PHE A 109 4.17 8.20 4.31
C PHE A 109 4.20 9.59 5.00
N VAL A 110 3.87 9.67 6.30
CA VAL A 110 4.07 10.90 7.09
C VAL A 110 5.56 11.25 7.19
N LEU A 111 6.41 10.27 7.47
CA LEU A 111 7.86 10.47 7.55
C LEU A 111 8.44 10.96 6.23
N ALA A 112 8.02 10.35 5.11
CA ALA A 112 8.38 10.78 3.77
C ALA A 112 7.92 12.21 3.47
N THR A 113 6.70 12.58 3.89
CA THR A 113 6.17 13.96 3.78
C THR A 113 7.03 14.95 4.56
N LEU A 114 7.57 14.54 5.72
CA LEU A 114 8.49 15.35 6.54
C LEU A 114 9.93 15.38 6.00
N GLY A 115 10.17 14.71 4.87
CA GLY A 115 11.43 14.71 4.15
C GLY A 115 12.38 13.56 4.49
N CYS A 116 11.93 12.55 5.24
CA CYS A 116 12.73 11.35 5.48
C CYS A 116 12.80 10.49 4.21
N THR A 117 13.90 9.78 4.04
CA THR A 117 13.94 8.60 3.17
C THR A 117 13.46 7.42 4.00
N VAL A 118 12.60 6.56 3.46
CA VAL A 118 11.96 5.47 4.19
C VAL A 118 12.06 4.16 3.42
N THR A 119 12.65 3.15 4.03
CA THR A 119 12.58 1.77 3.54
C THR A 119 11.44 1.05 4.27
N LEU A 120 10.46 0.57 3.52
CA LEU A 120 9.29 -0.15 4.01
C LEU A 120 9.52 -1.65 3.83
N ILE A 121 9.45 -2.42 4.91
CA ILE A 121 9.52 -3.88 4.87
C ILE A 121 8.13 -4.41 5.23
N GLU A 122 7.55 -5.18 4.31
CA GLU A 122 6.29 -5.90 4.54
C GLU A 122 6.49 -7.38 4.22
N ARG A 123 6.06 -8.24 5.13
CA ARG A 123 6.15 -9.70 4.99
C ARG A 123 4.86 -10.34 4.48
N THR A 124 3.75 -9.64 4.64
CA THR A 124 2.41 -10.15 4.35
C THR A 124 2.08 -9.85 2.90
N THR A 125 2.13 -10.88 2.05
CA THR A 125 1.94 -10.76 0.60
C THR A 125 0.76 -9.87 0.18
N PRO A 126 -0.50 -10.05 0.64
CA PRO A 126 -1.58 -9.19 0.19
C PRO A 126 -1.38 -7.72 0.56
N ILE A 127 -0.77 -7.41 1.71
CA ILE A 127 -0.49 -6.03 2.13
C ILE A 127 0.64 -5.43 1.29
N TYR A 128 1.70 -6.20 1.05
CA TYR A 128 2.77 -5.80 0.14
C TYR A 128 2.23 -5.50 -1.26
N LEU A 129 1.34 -6.33 -1.79
CA LEU A 129 0.73 -6.12 -3.12
C LEU A 129 -0.12 -4.85 -3.17
N LEU A 130 -0.90 -4.58 -2.11
CA LEU A 130 -1.66 -3.31 -2.00
C LEU A 130 -0.74 -2.09 -1.94
N LEU A 131 0.38 -2.17 -1.21
CA LEU A 131 1.36 -1.10 -1.13
C LEU A 131 2.05 -0.86 -2.48
N ASN A 132 2.44 -1.94 -3.16
CA ASN A 132 3.06 -1.86 -4.48
C ASN A 132 2.11 -1.20 -5.50
N ASP A 133 0.86 -1.65 -5.55
CA ASP A 133 -0.18 -1.03 -6.39
C ASP A 133 -0.39 0.46 -6.06
N ALA A 134 -0.42 0.83 -4.78
CA ALA A 134 -0.58 2.22 -4.37
C ALA A 134 0.60 3.10 -4.80
N LEU A 135 1.83 2.60 -4.69
CA LEU A 135 3.03 3.32 -5.15
C LEU A 135 3.07 3.45 -6.67
N GLU A 136 2.72 2.40 -7.41
CA GLU A 136 2.62 2.43 -8.88
C GLU A 136 1.57 3.46 -9.35
N ARG A 137 0.39 3.50 -8.71
CA ARG A 137 -0.65 4.49 -9.02
C ARG A 137 -0.18 5.92 -8.76
N VAL A 138 0.62 6.17 -7.72
CA VAL A 138 1.21 7.49 -7.50
C VAL A 138 2.14 7.88 -8.66
N GLN A 139 2.99 6.97 -9.12
CA GLN A 139 3.90 7.24 -10.25
C GLN A 139 3.15 7.55 -11.55
N GLN A 140 1.98 6.94 -11.75
CA GLN A 140 1.11 7.16 -12.92
C GLN A 140 0.20 8.39 -12.79
N SER A 141 0.12 9.02 -11.61
CA SER A 141 -0.75 10.18 -11.37
C SER A 141 -0.19 11.49 -11.95
N ASN A 142 -0.97 12.57 -11.93
CA ASN A 142 -0.50 13.92 -12.24
C ASN A 142 -0.15 14.74 -10.97
N ASP A 143 -0.17 14.13 -9.79
CA ASP A 143 0.14 14.80 -8.52
C ASP A 143 1.66 14.75 -8.25
N GLU A 144 2.37 15.75 -8.79
CA GLU A 144 3.83 15.88 -8.62
C GLU A 144 4.27 15.96 -7.15
N HIS A 145 3.43 16.51 -6.28
CA HIS A 145 3.74 16.60 -4.87
C HIS A 145 3.73 15.21 -4.21
N VAL A 146 2.72 14.40 -4.48
CA VAL A 146 2.66 13.03 -3.93
C VAL A 146 3.73 12.13 -4.58
N LYS A 147 4.07 12.34 -5.86
CA LYS A 147 5.22 11.68 -6.49
C LYS A 147 6.52 11.97 -5.74
N GLN A 148 6.81 13.23 -5.43
CA GLN A 148 8.01 13.63 -4.67
C GLN A 148 8.05 13.06 -3.26
N ILE A 149 6.90 12.81 -2.63
CA ILE A 149 6.84 12.13 -1.33
C ILE A 149 7.15 10.64 -1.51
N SER A 150 6.46 9.98 -2.46
CA SER A 150 6.62 8.55 -2.72
C SER A 150 8.01 8.18 -3.24
N SER A 151 8.73 9.10 -3.91
CA SER A 151 10.09 8.86 -4.37
C SER A 151 11.10 8.69 -3.23
N ARG A 152 10.71 9.08 -2.00
CA ARG A 152 11.48 8.83 -0.78
C ARG A 152 11.15 7.48 -0.14
N MET A 153 10.24 6.70 -0.72
CA MET A 153 9.76 5.44 -0.16
C MET A 153 10.23 4.27 -1.03
N THR A 154 10.91 3.31 -0.42
CA THR A 154 11.35 2.07 -1.08
C THR A 154 10.69 0.88 -0.40
N LEU A 155 9.89 0.11 -1.14
CA LEU A 155 9.18 -1.06 -0.62
C LEU A 155 9.98 -2.34 -0.88
N LEU A 156 10.13 -3.16 0.15
CA LEU A 156 10.77 -4.48 0.10
C LEU A 156 9.79 -5.55 0.58
N HIS A 157 9.64 -6.61 -0.21
CA HIS A 157 8.96 -7.83 0.22
C HIS A 157 9.96 -8.70 0.95
N HIS A 158 9.95 -8.69 2.28
CA HIS A 158 10.89 -9.47 3.08
C HIS A 158 10.32 -9.79 4.46
N ASN A 159 10.80 -10.88 5.04
CA ASN A 159 10.65 -11.10 6.47
C ASN A 159 11.61 -10.17 7.21
N SER A 160 11.13 -9.45 8.22
CA SER A 160 11.93 -8.53 9.04
C SER A 160 12.69 -9.21 10.18
N GLN A 161 13.04 -10.50 10.04
CA GLN A 161 13.77 -11.29 11.05
C GLN A 161 15.21 -11.56 10.62
#